data_AF-A0A7S3HW66-F1
#
_entry.id   AF-A0A7S3HW66-F1
#
_cell.length_a   1.000
_cell.length_b   1.000
_cell.length_c   1.000
_cell.angle_alpha   90.00
_cell.angle_beta   90.00
_cell.angle_gamma   90.00
#
_symmetry.space_group_name_H-M   'P 1'
#
loop_
_entity.id
_entity.type
_entity.pdbx_description
1 polymer ?
#
loop_
_entity_poly.entity_id
_entity_poly.type
_entity_poly.pdbx_seq_one_letter_code
_entity_poly.pdbx_strand_id
1 'polypeptide(L)'
;NRRAASNAVGKGTVQNLNYVPYRESKLTTILKQSLGGNSFTLMIACLAPIDCYTEENISTLNYAARAARISNAPSINMDPKLKEIMEQRRTIERLKQELKRANDQ
;
A
#
# COMPACT_ATOMS: atom_id res chain seq x y z
N ASN A 1 47.29 3.03 34.12
CA ASN A 1 46.26 2.12 34.66
C ASN A 1 45.18 1.89 33.61
N ARG A 2 45.30 0.74 32.92
CA ARG A 2 44.32 -0.08 32.19
C ARG A 2 43.29 0.55 31.22
N ARG A 3 43.47 0.14 29.94
CA ARG A 3 42.51 -0.48 28.99
C ARG A 3 41.34 0.41 28.51
N ALA A 4 41.27 0.83 27.24
CA ALA A 4 41.04 0.01 26.04
C ALA A 4 39.94 -1.05 26.25
N ALA A 5 38.70 -0.67 25.95
CA ALA A 5 37.63 -1.60 25.60
C ALA A 5 36.81 -0.97 24.45
N SER A 6 37.21 -1.37 23.24
CA SER A 6 36.39 -1.39 22.05
C SER A 6 35.03 -2.03 22.34
N ASN A 7 33.94 -1.38 21.96
CA ASN A 7 32.71 -2.07 21.61
C ASN A 7 32.27 -1.62 20.22
N ALA A 8 32.65 -2.44 19.24
CA ALA A 8 32.02 -2.47 17.94
C ALA A 8 30.65 -3.13 18.11
N VAL A 9 29.58 -2.40 17.80
CA VAL A 9 28.26 -3.00 17.54
C VAL A 9 27.65 -2.31 16.32
N GLY A 10 27.64 -3.06 15.22
CA GLY A 10 26.67 -2.94 14.13
C GLY A 10 26.79 -1.74 13.20
N LYS A 11 27.48 -1.91 12.06
CA LYS A 11 27.11 -1.21 10.82
C LYS A 11 25.72 -1.69 10.40
N GLY A 12 24.67 -1.12 10.99
CA GLY A 12 23.33 -1.15 10.42
C GLY A 12 23.36 -0.29 9.17
N THR A 13 23.25 -0.92 8.01
CA THR A 13 23.04 -0.24 6.73
C THR A 13 21.95 0.81 6.89
N VAL A 14 22.16 2.00 6.33
CA VAL A 14 21.14 3.03 6.19
C VAL A 14 19.99 2.38 5.41
N GLN A 15 19.02 1.82 6.11
CA GLN A 15 17.87 1.21 5.47
C GLN A 15 17.11 2.36 4.84
N ASN A 16 17.01 2.33 3.51
CA ASN A 16 16.09 3.17 2.78
C ASN A 16 14.74 3.12 3.50
N LEU A 17 14.32 4.24 4.10
CA LEU A 17 13.04 4.38 4.83
C LEU A 17 11.82 4.00 3.97
N ASN A 18 12.02 3.78 2.67
CA ASN A 18 11.01 3.39 1.70
C ASN A 18 10.96 1.88 1.40
N TYR A 19 11.89 1.06 1.92
CA TYR A 19 11.86 -0.38 1.66
C TYR A 19 10.93 -1.11 2.64
N VAL A 20 9.78 -1.56 2.15
CA VAL A 20 8.87 -2.40 2.92
C VAL A 20 9.12 -3.89 2.58
N PRO A 21 9.46 -4.74 3.56
CA PRO A 21 9.95 -6.10 3.33
C PRO A 21 8.83 -7.12 3.04
N TYR A 22 8.03 -6.91 1.99
CA TYR A 22 6.95 -7.86 1.63
C TYR A 22 7.44 -9.25 1.25
N ARG A 23 8.73 -9.40 0.90
CA ARG A 23 9.31 -10.67 0.42
C ARG A 23 9.83 -11.59 1.52
N GLU A 24 9.80 -11.17 2.78
CA GLU A 24 10.25 -12.01 3.89
C GLU A 24 9.29 -13.18 4.15
N SER A 25 8.02 -13.05 3.76
CA SER A 25 7.05 -14.14 3.83
C SER A 25 6.22 -14.28 2.55
N LYS A 26 5.79 -15.51 2.25
CA LYS A 26 4.85 -15.78 1.15
C LYS A 26 3.52 -15.05 1.36
N LEU A 27 3.07 -14.94 2.61
CA LEU A 27 1.83 -14.25 2.98
C LEU A 27 1.90 -12.77 2.61
N THR A 28 2.93 -12.05 3.05
CA THR A 28 3.10 -10.62 2.76
C THR A 28 3.39 -10.35 1.28
N THR A 29 3.92 -11.33 0.55
CA THR A 29 4.11 -11.22 -0.90
C THR A 29 2.76 -11.20 -1.62
N ILE A 30 1.84 -12.07 -1.22
CA ILE A 30 0.48 -12.12 -1.77
C ILE A 30 -0.31 -10.87 -1.36
N LEU A 31 -0.18 -10.44 -0.10
CA LEU A 31 -0.88 -9.27 0.44
C LEU A 31 -0.23 -7.92 0.10
N LYS A 32 0.80 -7.89 -0.76
CA LYS A 32 1.50 -6.65 -1.14
C LYS A 32 0.55 -5.57 -1.67
N GLN A 33 -0.48 -5.96 -2.44
CA GLN A 33 -1.47 -5.02 -2.95
C GLN A 33 -2.42 -4.49 -1.87
N SER A 34 -2.63 -5.26 -0.80
CA SER A 34 -3.51 -4.89 0.32
C SER A 34 -2.83 -3.99 1.35
N LEU A 35 -1.51 -4.02 1.45
CA LEU A 35 -0.75 -3.27 2.45
C LEU A 35 0.04 -2.13 1.79
N GLY A 36 -0.64 -1.06 1.37
CA GLY A 36 -0.02 0.12 0.73
C GLY A 36 -0.08 0.11 -0.80
N GLY A 37 -0.97 -0.69 -1.39
CA GLY A 37 -1.14 -0.82 -2.84
C GLY A 37 -2.55 -0.45 -3.33
N ASN A 38 -2.94 -1.07 -4.45
CA ASN A 38 -4.25 -0.88 -5.06
C ASN A 38 -5.26 -1.90 -4.52
N SER A 39 -5.82 -1.62 -3.35
CA SER A 39 -6.87 -2.47 -2.75
C SER A 39 -7.63 -1.74 -1.64
N PHE A 40 -8.92 -2.05 -1.50
CA PHE A 40 -9.68 -1.73 -0.28
C PHE A 40 -9.39 -2.82 0.74
N THR A 41 -8.77 -2.44 1.86
CA THR A 41 -8.32 -3.41 2.87
C THR A 41 -8.97 -3.12 4.21
N LEU A 42 -9.51 -4.17 4.82
CA LEU A 42 -10.09 -4.17 6.16
C LEU A 42 -9.35 -5.21 7.00
N MET A 43 -8.92 -4.81 8.20
CA MET A 43 -8.38 -5.71 9.21
C MET A 43 -9.41 -5.89 10.32
N ILE A 44 -9.67 -7.14 10.69
CA ILE A 44 -10.52 -7.50 11.83
C ILE A 44 -9.62 -7.99 12.96
N ALA A 45 -9.71 -7.33 14.12
CA ALA A 45 -9.01 -7.76 15.33
C ALA A 45 -9.96 -8.58 16.21
N CYS A 46 -9.63 -9.85 16.43
CA CYS A 46 -10.38 -10.74 17.31
C CYS A 46 -9.76 -10.73 18.71
N LEU A 47 -10.54 -10.39 19.73
CA LEU A 47 -10.09 -10.23 21.11
C LEU A 47 -10.92 -11.10 22.06
N ALA A 48 -10.34 -11.50 23.19
CA ALA A 48 -11.00 -12.29 24.22
C ALA A 48 -11.17 -11.48 25.53
N PRO A 49 -12.38 -11.31 26.09
CA PRO A 49 -12.60 -10.46 27.26
C PRO A 49 -12.25 -11.17 28.59
N ILE A 50 -11.04 -11.72 28.70
CA ILE A 50 -10.57 -12.46 29.88
C ILE A 50 -9.25 -11.85 30.36
N ASP A 51 -9.11 -11.68 31.67
CA ASP A 51 -7.95 -11.01 32.27
C ASP A 51 -6.61 -11.65 31.90
N CYS A 52 -6.57 -12.97 31.74
CA CYS A 52 -5.36 -13.70 31.35
C CYS A 52 -4.89 -13.37 29.92
N TYR A 53 -5.78 -12.91 29.04
CA TYR A 53 -5.46 -12.53 27.66
C TYR A 53 -5.27 -11.03 27.48
N THR A 54 -5.30 -10.24 28.56
CA THR A 54 -5.17 -8.77 28.50
C THR A 54 -3.90 -8.33 27.77
N GLU A 55 -2.76 -8.96 28.03
CA GLU A 55 -1.48 -8.60 27.39
C GLU A 55 -1.50 -8.88 25.87
N GLU A 56 -1.99 -10.05 25.47
CA GLU A 56 -2.11 -10.43 24.05
C GLU A 56 -3.13 -9.58 23.31
N ASN A 57 -4.23 -9.22 23.97
CA ASN A 57 -5.24 -8.32 23.43
C ASN A 57 -4.66 -6.91 23.19
N ILE A 58 -3.85 -6.39 24.11
CA ILE A 58 -3.17 -5.11 23.96
C ILE A 58 -2.19 -5.18 22.78
N SER A 59 -1.42 -6.26 22.65
CA SER A 59 -0.52 -6.49 21.51
C SER A 59 -1.26 -6.51 20.17
N THR A 60 -2.41 -7.21 20.13
CA THR A 60 -3.28 -7.28 18.94
C THR A 60 -3.86 -5.91 18.59
N LEU A 61 -4.33 -5.15 19.57
CA LEU A 61 -4.88 -3.81 19.36
C LEU A 61 -3.81 -2.82 18.91
N ASN A 62 -2.60 -2.90 19.49
CA ASN A 62 -1.47 -2.09 19.06
C ASN A 62 -1.07 -2.38 17.61
N TYR A 63 -1.11 -3.64 17.20
CA TYR A 63 -0.88 -4.02 15.80
C TYR A 63 -2.00 -3.48 14.90
N ALA A 64 -3.27 -3.64 15.28
CA ALA A 64 -4.41 -3.11 14.54
C ALA A 64 -4.32 -1.58 14.37
N ALA A 65 -3.93 -0.85 15.40
CA ALA A 65 -3.74 0.60 15.35
C ALA A 65 -2.57 1.02 14.44
N ARG A 66 -1.53 0.19 14.29
CA ARG A 66 -0.49 0.41 13.28
C ARG A 66 -1.00 0.10 11.87
N ALA A 67 -1.70 -1.01 11.69
CA ALA A 67 -2.26 -1.40 10.39
C ALA A 67 -3.31 -0.40 9.88
N ALA A 68 -4.10 0.20 10.76
CA ALA A 68 -5.08 1.23 10.42
C ALA A 68 -4.45 2.52 9.86
N ARG A 69 -3.15 2.75 10.10
CA ARG A 69 -2.41 3.90 9.55
C ARG A 69 -1.85 3.65 8.16
N ILE A 70 -2.01 2.45 7.61
CA ILE A 70 -1.60 2.13 6.26
C ILE A 70 -2.60 2.78 5.29
N SER A 71 -2.11 3.68 4.44
CA SER A 71 -2.92 4.34 3.41
C SER A 71 -2.80 3.56 2.10
N ASN A 72 -3.94 3.08 1.61
CA ASN A 72 -4.05 2.48 0.27
C ASN A 72 -4.58 3.51 -0.73
N ALA A 73 -4.17 3.38 -1.99
CA ALA A 73 -4.65 4.21 -3.09
C ALA A 73 -5.38 3.31 -4.11
N PRO A 74 -6.63 2.90 -3.81
CA PRO A 74 -7.38 2.04 -4.70
C PRO A 74 -7.71 2.77 -6.01
N SER A 75 -7.49 2.11 -7.13
CA SER A 75 -7.75 2.60 -8.48
C SER A 75 -8.46 1.52 -9.28
N ILE A 76 -9.36 1.93 -10.19
CA ILE A 76 -10.12 1.00 -11.01
C ILE A 76 -9.15 0.27 -11.95
N ASN A 77 -9.06 -1.05 -11.77
CA ASN A 77 -8.27 -1.91 -12.65
C ASN A 77 -9.00 -2.06 -13.98
N MET A 78 -8.67 -1.20 -14.95
CA MET A 78 -9.12 -1.35 -16.34
C MET A 78 -8.07 -2.11 -17.16
N ASP A 79 -8.52 -3.01 -18.04
CA ASP A 79 -7.67 -3.64 -19.04
C ASP A 79 -6.97 -2.54 -19.88
N PRO A 80 -5.65 -2.59 -20.06
CA PRO A 80 -4.91 -1.65 -20.91
C PRO A 80 -5.55 -1.43 -22.28
N LYS A 81 -6.04 -2.52 -22.93
CA LYS A 81 -6.65 -2.44 -24.26
C LYS A 81 -7.99 -1.71 -24.20
N LEU A 82 -8.80 -1.97 -23.18
CA LEU A 82 -10.07 -1.28 -22.99
C LEU A 82 -9.85 0.20 -22.68
N LYS A 83 -8.86 0.52 -21.85
CA LYS A 83 -8.47 1.89 -21.53
C LYS A 83 -8.07 2.66 -22.79
N GLU A 84 -7.25 2.04 -23.64
CA GLU A 84 -6.81 2.64 -24.91
C GLU A 84 -7.99 2.88 -25.87
N ILE A 85 -8.89 1.89 -26.03
CA ILE A 85 -10.09 2.03 -26.85
C ILE A 85 -10.97 3.18 -26.33
N MET A 86 -11.12 3.32 -25.01
CA MET A 86 -11.90 4.40 -24.41
C MET A 86 -11.26 5.78 -24.64
N GLU A 87 -9.95 5.92 -24.50
CA GLU A 87 -9.23 7.17 -24.79
C GLU A 87 -9.32 7.53 -26.28
N GLN A 88 -9.13 6.56 -27.17
CA GLN A 88 -9.26 6.76 -28.61
C GLN A 88 -10.67 7.22 -28.99
N ARG A 89 -11.71 6.55 -28.47
CA ARG A 89 -13.11 6.94 -28.70
C ARG A 89 -13.41 8.35 -28.19
N ARG A 90 -12.94 8.70 -26.99
CA ARG A 90 -13.08 10.04 -26.41
C ARG A 90 -12.40 11.10 -27.28
N THR A 91 -11.23 10.79 -27.82
CA THR A 91 -10.48 11.70 -28.71
C THR A 91 -11.23 11.89 -30.03
N ILE A 92 -11.74 10.82 -30.64
CA ILE A 92 -12.55 10.89 -31.86
C ILE A 92 -13.78 11.77 -31.64
N GLU A 93 -14.47 11.60 -30.52
CA GLU A 93 -15.68 12.37 -30.21
C GLU A 93 -15.38 13.86 -30.01
N ARG A 94 -14.30 14.19 -29.30
CA ARG A 94 -13.83 15.58 -29.13
C ARG A 94 -13.50 16.23 -30.48
N LEU A 95 -12.70 15.55 -31.31
CA LEU A 95 -12.30 16.09 -32.62
C LEU A 95 -13.50 16.28 -33.55
N LYS A 96 -14.47 15.36 -33.53
CA LYS A 96 -15.73 15.50 -34.28
C LYS A 96 -16.55 16.71 -33.82
N GLN A 97 -16.56 16.99 -32.51
CA GLN A 97 -17.23 18.18 -31.97
C GLN A 97 -16.53 19.47 -32.40
N GLU A 98 -15.20 19.52 -32.38
CA GLU A 98 -14.41 20.68 -32.84
C GLU A 98 -14.65 20.95 -34.34
N LEU A 99 -14.62 19.89 -35.18
CA LEU A 99 -14.94 19.98 -36.61
C LEU A 99 -16.34 20.51 -36.85
N LYS A 100 -17.34 20.00 -36.11
CA LYS A 100 -18.72 20.46 -36.23
C LYS A 100 -18.84 21.95 -35.88
N ARG A 101 -18.20 22.39 -34.78
CA ARG A 101 -18.19 23.81 -34.39
C ARG A 101 -17.55 24.71 -35.44
N ALA A 102 -16.48 24.26 -36.09
CA ALA A 102 -15.80 25.01 -37.14
C ALA A 102 -16.57 25.02 -38.46
N ASN A 103 -17.38 24.00 -38.74
CA ASN A 103 -18.19 23.89 -39.96
C ASN A 103 -19.57 24.57 -39.83
N ASP A 104 -20.04 24.78 -38.60
CA ASP A 104 -21.26 25.55 -38.30
C ASP A 104 -20.97 27.08 -38.18
N GLN A 105 -19.70 27.50 -38.35
CA GLN A 105 -19.25 28.90 -38.52
C GLN A 105 -19.04 29.23 -40.00
#